data_AF-A0A5B0VVV0-F1
#
_entry.id   AF-A0A5B0VVV0-F1
#
_cell.length_a   1.000
_cell.length_b   1.000
_cell.length_c   1.000
_cell.angle_alpha   90.00
_cell.angle_beta   90.00
_cell.angle_gamma   90.00
#
_symmetry.space_group_name_H-M   'P 1'
#
loop_
_entity.id
_entity.type
_entity.pdbx_description
1 polymer ?
#
loop_
_entity_poly.entity_id
_entity_poly.type
_entity_poly.pdbx_seq_one_letter_code
_entity_poly.pdbx_strand_id
1 'polypeptide(L)'
;MKRFFTVFALIGLAGCQGVSSYFPGSKVVKIDGVEYSVRPLSNKNSWQAGLNRPTGASLLVIDPTIYAGNVKAMEAATGCAVLRETIQNSDNFTIAAVDCSKSTAKN
;
A
#
# COMPACT_ATOMS: atom_id res chain seq x y z
N MET A 1 -35.19 40.17 -18.15
CA MET A 1 -33.73 40.27 -18.29
C MET A 1 -33.06 39.29 -17.35
N LYS A 2 -32.16 38.46 -17.92
CA LYS A 2 -31.05 37.69 -17.31
C LYS A 2 -31.37 36.74 -16.15
N ARG A 3 -31.60 35.47 -16.52
CA ARG A 3 -31.43 34.28 -15.68
C ARG A 3 -29.94 34.15 -15.33
N PHE A 4 -29.59 34.26 -14.06
CA PHE A 4 -28.24 33.93 -13.57
C PHE A 4 -28.16 32.41 -13.37
N PHE A 5 -27.66 31.71 -14.39
CA PHE A 5 -27.21 30.33 -14.23
C PHE A 5 -25.87 30.35 -13.49
N THR A 6 -25.89 30.08 -12.19
CA THR A 6 -24.68 29.79 -11.42
C THR A 6 -24.18 28.41 -11.85
N VAL A 7 -23.23 28.38 -12.79
CA VAL A 7 -22.50 27.17 -13.16
C VAL A 7 -21.57 26.83 -11.99
N PHE A 8 -22.00 25.89 -11.14
CA PHE A 8 -21.11 25.21 -10.21
C PHE A 8 -20.11 24.38 -11.03
N ALA A 9 -18.93 24.94 -11.27
CA ALA A 9 -17.79 24.21 -11.79
C ALA A 9 -17.33 23.19 -10.72
N LEU A 10 -17.95 22.00 -10.73
CA LEU A 10 -17.43 20.81 -10.07
C LEU A 10 -16.17 20.36 -10.83
N ILE A 11 -15.05 21.04 -10.58
CA ILE A 11 -13.72 20.53 -10.87
C ILE A 11 -13.47 19.43 -9.84
N GLY A 12 -14.10 18.27 -10.07
CA GLY A 12 -13.69 17.02 -9.44
C GLY A 12 -12.33 16.67 -10.00
N LEU A 13 -11.26 17.10 -9.31
CA LEU A 13 -9.95 16.50 -9.51
C LEU A 13 -10.13 15.00 -9.24
N ALA A 14 -10.23 14.23 -10.31
CA ALA A 14 -9.93 12.82 -10.30
C ALA A 14 -8.44 12.70 -9.96
N GLY A 15 -8.11 12.86 -8.68
CA GLY A 15 -6.78 12.62 -8.18
C GLY A 15 -6.41 11.20 -8.57
N CYS A 16 -5.22 11.02 -9.14
CA CYS A 16 -4.70 9.71 -9.51
C CYS A 16 -4.95 8.73 -8.36
N GLN A 17 -5.82 7.76 -8.60
CA GLN A 17 -6.19 6.78 -7.57
C GLN A 17 -4.94 5.94 -7.26
N GLY A 18 -4.65 5.75 -5.96
CA GLY A 18 -3.51 4.93 -5.53
C GLY A 18 -3.77 3.44 -5.78
N VAL A 19 -2.71 2.63 -5.81
CA VAL A 19 -2.77 1.18 -6.04
C VAL A 19 -3.76 0.48 -5.11
N SER A 20 -3.93 0.96 -3.88
CA SER A 20 -4.89 0.39 -2.93
C SER A 20 -6.34 0.42 -3.40
N SER A 21 -6.75 1.37 -4.25
CA SER A 21 -8.13 1.47 -4.74
C SER A 21 -8.53 0.31 -5.67
N TYR A 22 -7.55 -0.39 -6.24
CA TYR A 22 -7.77 -1.52 -7.15
C TYR A 22 -7.92 -2.86 -6.42
N PHE A 23 -7.55 -2.95 -5.13
CA PHE A 23 -7.47 -4.20 -4.39
C PHE A 23 -8.35 -4.19 -3.14
N PRO A 24 -9.47 -4.95 -3.12
CA PRO A 24 -10.31 -5.09 -1.95
C PRO A 24 -9.52 -5.58 -0.73
N GLY A 25 -9.77 -4.98 0.43
CA GLY A 25 -9.06 -5.32 1.67
C GLY A 25 -7.63 -4.78 1.76
N SER A 26 -7.18 -3.99 0.77
CA SER A 26 -5.91 -3.27 0.89
C SER A 26 -5.98 -2.16 1.94
N LYS A 27 -4.91 -2.00 2.69
CA LYS A 27 -4.67 -0.92 3.65
C LYS A 27 -3.58 -0.02 3.13
N VAL A 28 -3.71 1.29 3.36
CA VAL A 28 -2.62 2.24 3.11
C VAL A 28 -1.92 2.53 4.43
N VAL A 29 -0.60 2.36 4.44
CA VAL A 29 0.25 2.67 5.60
C VAL A 29 1.34 3.65 5.18
N LYS A 30 1.66 4.60 6.07
CA LYS A 30 2.72 5.58 5.84
C LYS A 30 3.96 5.20 6.66
N ILE A 31 5.07 4.96 5.97
CA ILE A 31 6.37 4.65 6.58
C ILE A 31 7.34 5.75 6.14
N ASP A 32 7.95 6.45 7.09
CA ASP A 32 8.98 7.47 6.82
C ASP A 32 8.57 8.52 5.77
N GLY A 33 7.28 8.88 5.73
CA GLY A 33 6.75 9.84 4.75
C GLY A 33 6.18 9.24 3.46
N VAL A 34 6.46 7.97 3.18
CA VAL A 34 6.08 7.26 1.95
C VAL A 34 4.83 6.40 2.19
N GLU A 35 3.87 6.45 1.26
CA GLU A 35 2.66 5.63 1.32
C GLU A 35 2.86 4.26 0.64
N TYR A 36 2.53 3.21 1.37
CA TYR A 36 2.54 1.83 0.92
C TYR A 36 1.12 1.27 0.92
N SER A 37 0.79 0.50 -0.11
CA SER A 37 -0.43 -0.30 -0.21
C SER A 37 -0.10 -1.71 0.26
N VAL A 38 -0.89 -2.25 1.18
CA VAL A 38 -0.69 -3.56 1.80
C VAL A 38 -1.98 -4.36 1.70
N ARG A 39 -1.96 -5.50 1.00
CA ARG A 39 -3.14 -6.33 0.80
C ARG A 39 -2.93 -7.78 1.24
N PRO A 40 -3.97 -8.46 1.75
CA PRO A 40 -3.90 -9.89 1.98
C PRO A 40 -3.90 -10.65 0.66
N LEU A 41 -3.21 -11.79 0.62
CA LEU A 41 -3.29 -12.76 -0.47
C LEU A 41 -4.21 -13.92 -0.09
N SER A 42 -4.56 -14.77 -1.06
CA SER A 42 -5.45 -15.92 -0.84
C SER A 42 -4.88 -16.96 0.13
N ASN A 43 -3.55 -17.07 0.20
CA ASN A 43 -2.88 -17.90 1.19
C ASN A 43 -2.98 -17.26 2.57
N LYS A 44 -3.45 -18.05 3.56
CA LYS A 44 -3.59 -17.60 4.95
C LYS A 44 -2.25 -17.07 5.46
N ASN A 45 -2.28 -15.85 5.99
CA ASN A 45 -1.15 -15.09 6.52
C ASN A 45 -0.13 -14.55 5.49
N SER A 46 -0.36 -14.70 4.19
CA SER A 46 0.48 -14.06 3.17
C SER A 46 -0.06 -12.68 2.80
N TRP A 47 0.85 -11.72 2.69
CA TRP A 47 0.57 -10.33 2.38
C TRP A 47 1.45 -9.85 1.25
N GLN A 48 0.96 -8.88 0.51
CA GLN A 48 1.74 -8.15 -0.48
C GLN A 48 1.75 -6.68 -0.12
N ALA A 49 2.94 -6.08 -0.14
CA ALA A 49 3.11 -4.64 0.01
C ALA A 49 3.90 -4.05 -1.16
N GLY A 50 3.59 -2.80 -1.49
CA GLY A 50 4.30 -2.01 -2.51
C GLY A 50 3.93 -0.54 -2.36
N LEU A 51 4.55 0.34 -3.14
CA LEU A 51 4.19 1.76 -3.13
C LEU A 51 2.71 1.95 -3.50
N ASN A 52 2.00 2.77 -2.71
CA ASN A 52 0.61 3.11 -3.00
C ASN A 52 0.49 4.06 -4.19
N ARG A 53 1.48 4.95 -4.37
CA ARG A 53 1.52 5.91 -5.48
C ARG A 53 2.91 5.87 -6.10
N PRO A 54 3.25 4.83 -6.89
CA PRO A 54 4.52 4.80 -7.59
C PRO A 54 4.57 5.93 -8.62
N THR A 55 5.73 6.59 -8.74
CA THR A 55 5.94 7.72 -9.65
C THR A 55 7.26 7.55 -10.41
N GLY A 56 7.28 7.90 -11.69
CA GLY A 56 8.51 8.10 -12.48
C GLY A 56 9.57 7.01 -12.26
N ALA A 57 10.66 7.37 -11.57
CA ALA A 57 11.79 6.49 -11.29
C ALA A 57 11.41 5.20 -10.55
N SER A 58 10.40 5.22 -9.67
CA SER A 58 9.94 4.02 -8.95
C SER A 58 9.10 3.07 -9.79
N LEU A 59 8.90 3.37 -11.08
CA LEU A 59 8.32 2.41 -12.06
C LEU A 59 9.40 1.80 -12.94
N LEU A 60 10.57 2.43 -13.04
CA LEU A 60 11.62 2.09 -13.99
C LEU A 60 12.85 1.48 -13.31
N VAL A 61 13.06 1.78 -12.03
CA VAL A 61 14.19 1.33 -11.25
C VAL A 61 13.69 0.50 -10.07
N ILE A 62 14.28 -0.68 -9.91
CA ILE A 62 14.14 -1.50 -8.72
C ILE A 62 15.01 -0.88 -7.65
N ASP A 63 14.40 -0.29 -6.62
CA ASP A 63 15.11 0.28 -5.49
C ASP A 63 15.03 -0.69 -4.29
N PRO A 64 16.15 -1.32 -3.89
CA PRO A 64 16.17 -2.25 -2.77
C PRO A 64 15.70 -1.65 -1.44
N THR A 65 15.75 -0.32 -1.27
CA THR A 65 15.26 0.36 -0.07
C THR A 65 13.73 0.29 0.04
N ILE A 66 13.02 0.14 -1.08
CA ILE A 66 11.56 -0.05 -1.11
C ILE A 66 11.18 -1.36 -0.42
N TYR A 67 11.99 -2.41 -0.55
CA TYR A 67 11.71 -3.71 0.09
C TYR A 67 11.71 -3.63 1.61
N ALA A 68 12.66 -2.88 2.19
CA ALA A 68 12.67 -2.64 3.64
C ALA A 68 11.42 -1.86 4.07
N GLY A 69 10.99 -0.87 3.28
CA GLY A 69 9.74 -0.14 3.50
C GLY A 69 8.50 -1.03 3.39
N ASN A 70 8.44 -1.94 2.41
CA ASN A 70 7.35 -2.89 2.23
C ASN A 70 7.19 -3.82 3.44
N VAL A 71 8.30 -4.32 4.00
CA VAL A 71 8.29 -5.16 5.21
C VAL A 71 7.72 -4.38 6.39
N LYS A 72 8.23 -3.18 6.66
CA LYS A 72 7.70 -2.31 7.74
C LYS A 72 6.22 -2.00 7.55
N ALA A 73 5.79 -1.76 6.31
CA ALA A 73 4.40 -1.49 5.98
C ALA A 73 3.51 -2.70 6.26
N MET A 74 3.96 -3.93 5.93
CA MET A 74 3.24 -5.16 6.28
C MET A 74 3.11 -5.34 7.78
N GLU A 75 4.19 -5.13 8.53
CA GLU A 75 4.17 -5.24 9.99
C GLU A 75 3.21 -4.21 10.61
N ALA A 76 3.25 -2.97 10.14
CA ALA A 76 2.35 -1.91 10.61
C ALA A 76 0.87 -2.14 10.19
N ALA A 77 0.61 -2.68 9.00
CA ALA A 77 -0.76 -2.96 8.53
C ALA A 77 -1.43 -4.13 9.26
N THR A 78 -0.63 -5.10 9.69
CA THR A 78 -1.11 -6.36 10.29
C THR A 78 -0.98 -6.38 11.80
N GLY A 79 -0.06 -5.59 12.38
CA GLY A 79 0.35 -5.70 13.78
C GLY A 79 1.21 -6.93 14.08
N CYS A 80 1.60 -7.67 13.04
CA CYS A 80 2.29 -8.96 13.13
C CYS A 80 3.72 -8.86 12.59
N ALA A 81 4.62 -9.73 13.04
CA ALA A 81 5.99 -9.74 12.54
C ALA A 81 6.06 -10.42 11.16
N VAL A 82 6.88 -9.92 10.24
CA VAL A 82 7.12 -10.60 8.96
C VAL A 82 8.08 -11.77 9.14
N LEU A 83 7.73 -12.93 8.56
CA LEU A 83 8.59 -14.11 8.49
C LEU A 83 9.66 -13.92 7.41
N ARG A 84 10.89 -13.60 7.83
CA ARG A 84 11.96 -13.16 6.92
C ARG A 84 12.33 -14.21 5.87
N GLU A 85 12.24 -15.47 6.21
CA GLU A 85 12.49 -16.61 5.33
C GLU A 85 11.45 -16.77 4.20
N THR A 86 10.32 -16.06 4.30
CA THR A 86 9.23 -16.10 3.32
C THR A 86 9.23 -14.89 2.38
N ILE A 87 10.16 -13.94 2.57
CA ILE A 87 10.24 -12.71 1.78
C ILE A 87 10.57 -13.05 0.32
N GLN A 88 9.67 -12.65 -0.57
CA GLN A 88 9.85 -12.68 -2.00
C GLN A 88 9.73 -11.26 -2.54
N ASN A 89 10.81 -10.75 -3.12
CA ASN A 89 10.84 -9.43 -3.73
C ASN A 89 10.75 -9.57 -5.26
N SER A 90 9.89 -8.76 -5.88
CA SER A 90 9.78 -8.67 -7.33
C SER A 90 9.36 -7.25 -7.67
N ASP A 91 10.01 -6.67 -8.69
CA ASP A 91 9.82 -5.28 -9.08
C ASP A 91 9.91 -4.35 -7.85
N ASN A 92 8.87 -3.56 -7.57
CA ASN A 92 8.79 -2.68 -6.39
C ASN A 92 7.75 -3.16 -5.36
N PHE A 93 7.45 -4.46 -5.34
CA PHE A 93 6.61 -5.07 -4.33
C PHE A 93 7.32 -6.23 -3.61
N THR A 94 6.80 -6.53 -2.43
CA THR A 94 7.27 -7.64 -1.59
C THR A 94 6.06 -8.48 -1.19
N ILE A 95 6.20 -9.80 -1.30
CA ILE A 95 5.27 -10.78 -0.75
C ILE A 95 5.94 -11.46 0.44
N ALA A 96 5.24 -11.60 1.55
CA ALA A 96 5.75 -12.36 2.70
C ALA A 96 4.59 -12.90 3.55
N ALA A 97 4.87 -13.94 4.33
CA ALA A 97 4.00 -14.37 5.40
C ALA A 97 4.24 -13.55 6.68
N VAL A 98 3.22 -13.41 7.51
CA VAL A 98 3.31 -12.78 8.84
C VAL A 98 3.01 -13.78 9.95
N ASP A 99 3.66 -13.61 11.09
CA ASP A 99 3.41 -14.33 12.32
C ASP A 99 2.70 -13.42 13.33
N CYS A 100 1.40 -13.67 13.51
CA CYS A 100 0.55 -12.95 14.44
C CYS A 100 0.52 -13.56 15.85
N SER A 101 1.25 -14.65 16.12
CA SER A 101 1.31 -15.26 17.45
C SER A 101 1.86 -14.31 18.52
N LYS A 102 2.61 -13.28 18.10
CA LYS A 102 3.16 -12.21 18.95
C LYS A 102 2.51 -10.85 18.72
N SER A 103 1.39 -10.79 18.00
CA SER A 103 0.73 -9.52 17.68
C SER A 103 0.34 -8.77 18.97
N THR A 104 0.83 -7.53 19.10
CA THR A 104 0.48 -6.65 20.22
C THR A 104 -0.85 -5.92 19.99
N ALA A 105 -1.48 -6.10 18.82
CA ALA A 105 -2.80 -5.54 18.54
C ALA A 105 -3.87 -6.46 19.17
N LYS A 106 -4.49 -5.99 20.26
CA LYS A 106 -5.67 -6.64 20.85
C LYS A 106 -6.81 -6.65 19.81
N ASN A 107 -7.39 -7.83 19.59
CA ASN A 107 -8.67 -8.01 18.91
C ASN A 107 -9.77 -7.15 19.54
#